data_AF-A0A1V0R8Y2-F1
#
_entry.id   AF-A0A1V0R8Y2-F1
#
_cell.length_a   1.000
_cell.length_b   1.000
_cell.length_c   1.000
_cell.angle_alpha   90.00
_cell.angle_beta   90.00
_cell.angle_gamma   90.00
#
_symmetry.space_group_name_H-M   'P 1'
#
loop_
_entity.id
_entity.type
_entity.pdbx_description
1 polymer ?
#
loop_
_entity_poly.entity_id
_entity_poly.type
_entity_poly.pdbx_seq_one_letter_code
_entity_poly.pdbx_strand_id
1 'polypeptide(L)'
;MARLLRSWLDDADMRVDDVVAEMKPEHFTSGRVPSRTTVSDRLAGIGIKDDFIQALADICSQDVRGRERLMQQVEALGDGTPFPRPAVSSPRGTVEGIAAELVLVQKRSLDVSDRLTRAMERATELERERNSANHMVLLLLTMVDALQRDIAMLARERDRLQASAGVQSLDDVEARLLRSADQRTIAESELNWAKEERGRADLLAEEAADQVRALTEELERLRGQVQASEIDPIPEARPELLGDGLGSNSWDIDEALAKAERHLEDRADRLDRIAAEMDRDNLSDNPLTGTFAPDNRAPEPAGSAGSAASPPFLEPAGEPAGGSALQEALRNLAFASISSGPATFVEAITDLREKGSDGAADGIIGIVGREAAPAVIPALVTSLLSEGREGDCMRLLAAVGEQREPLALVLEALHRHGLTDAAFEVLDAVGRGRPPAMVGPVLMDLDRAGRARVIAAAGTGRPSDELRLLKEELDKAGWTSEGDVLHDEYLYRRRRDSTPTADASVLIGNSGAAVASSREQSPPPPAYGLPLSTRVRATGGRPRGNRSGNHLRVHEACESNIQIHLIARILNFPFDYTTSLVMDLLHDNALRVVTVSD
;
A
#
# COMPACT_ATOMS: atom_id res chain seq x y z
N MET A 1 -5.13 9.43 -41.67
CA MET A 1 -3.70 9.10 -41.64
C MET A 1 -3.37 7.89 -40.77
N ALA A 2 -3.56 7.93 -39.44
CA ALA A 2 -3.20 6.81 -38.54
C ALA A 2 -3.75 5.42 -38.95
N ARG A 3 -5.03 5.35 -39.34
CA ARG A 3 -5.62 4.10 -39.86
C ARG A 3 -4.96 3.58 -41.13
N LEU A 4 -4.58 4.49 -42.04
CA LEU A 4 -3.92 4.14 -43.30
C LEU A 4 -2.51 3.57 -43.04
N LEU A 5 -1.76 4.20 -42.14
CA LEU A 5 -0.44 3.70 -41.77
C LEU A 5 -0.54 2.31 -41.12
N ARG A 6 -1.53 2.06 -40.25
CA ARG A 6 -1.74 0.72 -39.67
C ARG A 6 -2.10 -0.32 -40.71
N SER A 7 -2.97 0.00 -41.68
CA SER A 7 -3.28 -0.95 -42.75
C SER A 7 -2.03 -1.33 -43.58
N TRP A 8 -1.04 -0.44 -43.72
CA TRP A 8 0.20 -0.81 -44.40
C TRP A 8 1.05 -1.80 -43.61
N LEU A 9 1.05 -1.69 -42.27
CA LEU A 9 1.72 -2.66 -41.40
C LEU A 9 1.00 -4.01 -41.46
N ASP A 10 -0.33 -4.00 -41.42
CA ASP A 10 -1.15 -5.21 -41.50
C ASP A 10 -0.97 -5.92 -42.87
N ASP A 11 -0.97 -5.16 -43.98
CA ASP A 11 -0.75 -5.68 -45.33
C ASP A 11 0.67 -6.25 -45.52
N ALA A 12 1.65 -5.73 -44.77
CA ALA A 12 3.04 -6.19 -44.77
C ALA A 12 3.32 -7.28 -43.72
N ASP A 13 2.32 -7.66 -42.90
CA ASP A 13 2.44 -8.60 -41.78
C ASP A 13 3.56 -8.21 -40.79
N MET A 14 3.67 -6.91 -40.46
CA MET A 14 4.72 -6.37 -39.59
C MET A 14 4.19 -5.90 -38.24
N ARG A 15 4.87 -6.28 -37.16
CA ARG A 15 4.59 -5.74 -35.82
C ARG A 15 5.39 -4.46 -35.59
N VAL A 16 5.00 -3.69 -34.57
CA VAL A 16 5.69 -2.43 -34.20
C VAL A 16 7.17 -2.67 -33.91
N ASP A 17 7.52 -3.80 -33.33
CA ASP A 17 8.91 -4.15 -33.00
C ASP A 17 9.74 -4.41 -34.26
N ASP A 18 9.15 -5.03 -35.29
CA ASP A 18 9.80 -5.27 -36.59
C ASP A 18 10.04 -3.96 -37.32
N VAL A 19 9.06 -3.05 -37.28
CA VAL A 19 9.18 -1.70 -37.83
C VAL A 19 10.30 -0.92 -37.16
N VAL A 20 10.40 -0.97 -35.82
CA VAL A 20 11.48 -0.29 -35.08
C VAL A 20 12.85 -0.86 -35.43
N ALA A 21 12.95 -2.17 -35.63
CA ALA A 21 14.19 -2.84 -36.00
C ALA A 21 14.68 -2.47 -37.42
N GLU A 22 13.76 -2.28 -38.37
CA GLU A 22 14.07 -1.94 -39.76
C GLU A 22 14.27 -0.43 -40.01
N MET A 23 13.93 0.42 -39.04
CA MET A 23 14.15 1.86 -39.15
C MET A 23 15.65 2.23 -39.08
N LYS A 24 16.15 2.90 -40.13
CA LYS A 24 17.53 3.38 -40.21
C LYS A 24 17.59 4.89 -39.97
N PRO A 25 18.70 5.41 -39.41
CA PRO A 25 18.91 6.85 -39.26
C PRO A 25 18.74 7.66 -40.56
N GLU A 26 19.04 7.03 -41.70
CA GLU A 26 18.93 7.61 -43.05
C GLU A 26 17.49 7.93 -43.46
N HIS A 27 16.48 7.28 -42.85
CA HIS A 27 15.08 7.56 -43.12
C HIS A 27 14.60 8.89 -42.51
N PHE A 28 15.37 9.47 -41.57
CA PHE A 28 14.94 10.63 -40.81
C PHE A 28 15.85 11.83 -41.04
N THR A 29 15.24 12.99 -41.25
CA THR A 29 15.97 14.27 -41.41
C THR A 29 16.82 14.63 -40.18
N SER A 30 16.46 14.10 -39.00
CA SER A 30 17.19 14.27 -37.75
C SER A 30 18.45 13.41 -37.62
N GLY A 31 18.61 12.39 -38.49
CA GLY A 31 19.65 11.36 -38.35
C GLY A 31 19.50 10.48 -37.11
N ARG A 32 18.32 10.46 -36.47
CA ARG A 32 18.04 9.62 -35.28
C ARG A 32 16.76 8.82 -35.46
N VAL A 33 16.84 7.52 -35.18
CA VAL A 33 15.71 6.59 -35.18
C VAL A 33 14.80 6.89 -33.97
N PRO A 34 13.47 7.02 -34.14
CA PRO A 34 12.53 7.21 -33.04
C PRO A 34 12.54 6.02 -32.07
N SER A 35 12.30 6.28 -30.78
CA SER A 35 12.12 5.20 -29.81
C SER A 35 10.82 4.42 -30.09
N ARG A 36 10.74 3.17 -29.62
CA ARG A 36 9.55 2.32 -29.75
C ARG A 36 8.25 3.03 -29.34
N THR A 37 8.26 3.72 -28.19
CA THR A 37 7.13 4.51 -27.70
C THR A 37 6.74 5.60 -28.69
N THR A 38 7.72 6.31 -29.26
CA THR A 38 7.47 7.36 -30.26
C THR A 38 6.87 6.78 -31.55
N VAL A 39 7.29 5.58 -31.98
CA VAL A 39 6.69 4.88 -33.13
C VAL A 39 5.23 4.53 -32.84
N SER A 40 4.94 4.00 -31.64
CA SER A 40 3.57 3.70 -31.21
C SER A 40 2.67 4.94 -31.19
N ASP A 41 3.15 6.06 -30.65
CA ASP A 41 2.41 7.33 -30.59
C ASP A 41 2.11 7.87 -32.00
N ARG A 42 3.07 7.78 -32.92
CA ARG A 42 2.86 8.20 -34.32
C ARG A 42 1.85 7.29 -35.04
N LEU A 43 1.90 5.98 -34.81
CA LEU A 43 0.86 5.06 -35.31
C LEU A 43 -0.50 5.29 -34.63
N ALA A 44 -0.53 5.88 -33.43
CA ALA A 44 -1.75 6.35 -32.78
C ALA A 44 -2.33 7.64 -33.41
N GLY A 45 -1.55 8.32 -34.26
CA GLY A 45 -1.95 9.59 -34.89
C GLY A 45 -1.30 10.83 -34.29
N ILE A 46 -0.42 10.67 -33.30
CA ILE A 46 0.16 11.77 -32.54
C ILE A 46 1.49 12.19 -33.18
N GLY A 47 1.58 13.45 -33.62
CA GLY A 47 2.84 14.02 -34.10
C GLY A 47 3.44 13.34 -35.33
N ILE A 48 2.59 12.84 -36.26
CA ILE A 48 3.03 12.24 -37.52
C ILE A 48 3.77 13.29 -38.34
N LYS A 49 4.99 12.96 -38.78
CA LYS A 49 5.83 13.76 -39.67
C LYS A 49 6.01 13.06 -41.01
N ASP A 50 6.30 13.81 -42.06
CA ASP A 50 6.42 13.27 -43.42
C ASP A 50 7.59 12.28 -43.55
N ASP A 51 8.71 12.53 -42.86
CA ASP A 51 9.87 11.62 -42.84
C ASP A 51 9.51 10.25 -42.23
N PHE A 52 8.61 10.22 -41.24
CA PHE A 52 8.09 8.98 -40.68
C PHE A 52 7.15 8.23 -41.63
N ILE A 53 6.30 8.94 -42.37
CA ILE A 53 5.42 8.33 -43.38
C ILE A 53 6.26 7.71 -44.50
N GLN A 54 7.29 8.43 -44.96
CA GLN A 54 8.20 7.95 -45.99
C GLN A 54 9.00 6.74 -45.50
N ALA A 55 9.51 6.77 -44.26
CA ALA A 55 10.19 5.63 -43.64
C ALA A 55 9.30 4.38 -43.58
N LEU A 56 8.02 4.53 -43.21
CA LEU A 56 7.07 3.41 -43.21
C LEU A 56 6.77 2.90 -44.62
N ALA A 57 6.64 3.77 -45.60
CA ALA A 57 6.45 3.36 -46.99
C ALA A 57 7.68 2.61 -47.53
N ASP A 58 8.90 3.04 -47.17
CA ASP A 58 10.14 2.34 -47.52
C ASP A 58 10.23 0.96 -46.85
N ILE A 59 9.83 0.82 -45.58
CA ILE A 59 9.91 -0.45 -44.83
C ILE A 59 8.84 -1.45 -45.27
N CYS A 60 7.59 -0.99 -45.43
CA CYS A 60 6.45 -1.84 -45.79
C CYS A 60 6.40 -2.18 -47.29
N SER A 61 7.30 -1.65 -48.12
CA SER A 61 7.35 -1.97 -49.55
C SER A 61 8.66 -2.67 -49.91
N GLN A 62 8.56 -3.76 -50.68
CA GLN A 62 9.73 -4.51 -51.15
C GLN A 62 10.33 -3.93 -52.44
N ASP A 63 9.60 -3.03 -53.12
CA ASP A 63 9.99 -2.45 -54.39
C ASP A 63 9.62 -0.96 -54.52
N VAL A 64 10.35 -0.25 -55.39
CA VAL A 64 10.16 1.19 -55.63
C VAL A 64 8.72 1.52 -56.08
N ARG A 65 8.08 0.60 -56.82
CA ARG A 65 6.69 0.77 -57.27
C ARG A 65 5.68 0.62 -56.14
N GLY A 66 5.91 -0.28 -55.18
CA GLY A 66 5.10 -0.40 -53.97
C GLY A 66 5.16 0.89 -53.16
N ARG A 67 6.35 1.44 -52.95
CA ARG A 67 6.53 2.71 -52.27
C ARG A 67 5.76 3.86 -52.92
N GLU A 68 5.87 4.02 -54.24
CA GLU A 68 5.16 5.08 -54.97
C GLU A 68 3.64 4.97 -54.81
N ARG A 69 3.09 3.74 -54.80
CA ARG A 69 1.65 3.54 -54.55
C ARG A 69 1.24 3.94 -53.13
N LEU A 70 2.04 3.58 -52.12
CA LEU A 70 1.76 3.97 -50.73
C LEU A 70 1.81 5.50 -50.58
N MET A 71 2.80 6.16 -51.19
CA MET A 71 2.89 7.63 -51.17
C MET A 71 1.72 8.30 -51.90
N GLN A 72 1.25 7.74 -53.03
CA GLN A 72 0.05 8.23 -53.72
C GLN A 72 -1.23 8.12 -52.86
N GLN A 73 -1.34 7.10 -52.01
CA GLN A 73 -2.48 6.98 -51.08
C GLN A 73 -2.47 8.10 -50.02
N VAL A 74 -1.29 8.53 -49.59
CA VAL A 74 -1.11 9.65 -48.65
C VAL A 74 -1.44 10.97 -49.32
N GLU A 75 -0.95 11.20 -50.54
CA GLU A 75 -1.27 12.41 -51.32
C GLU A 75 -2.78 12.52 -51.58
N ALA A 76 -3.44 11.42 -51.97
CA ALA A 76 -4.89 11.39 -52.16
C ALA A 76 -5.68 11.73 -50.88
N LEU A 77 -5.12 11.43 -49.70
CA LEU A 77 -5.72 11.80 -48.41
C LEU A 77 -5.44 13.27 -48.03
N GLY A 78 -4.30 13.81 -48.46
CA GLY A 78 -3.85 15.18 -48.17
C GLY A 78 -4.54 16.23 -49.04
N ASP A 79 -4.83 15.92 -50.30
CA ASP A 79 -5.42 16.84 -51.26
C ASP A 79 -6.92 17.12 -51.04
N GLY A 80 -7.53 16.51 -50.01
CA GLY A 80 -8.94 16.73 -49.65
C GLY A 80 -9.92 16.40 -50.78
N THR A 81 -9.49 15.71 -51.84
CA THR A 81 -10.34 15.33 -52.95
C THR A 81 -11.23 14.17 -52.49
N PRO A 82 -12.56 14.33 -52.47
CA PRO A 82 -13.45 13.29 -52.03
C PRO A 82 -13.32 12.08 -52.97
N PHE A 83 -12.86 10.96 -52.41
CA PHE A 83 -12.71 9.68 -53.12
C PHE A 83 -13.96 9.40 -53.99
N PRO A 84 -13.80 9.15 -55.31
CA PRO A 84 -14.91 8.72 -56.14
C PRO A 84 -15.32 7.32 -55.68
N ARG A 85 -16.43 7.25 -54.93
CA ARG A 85 -17.08 5.99 -54.58
C ARG A 85 -17.38 5.21 -55.87
N PRO A 86 -16.99 3.92 -55.98
CA PRO A 86 -17.40 3.09 -57.09
C PRO A 86 -18.94 3.04 -57.12
N ALA A 87 -19.49 3.35 -58.30
CA ALA A 87 -20.92 3.41 -58.55
C ALA A 87 -21.56 2.03 -58.42
N VAL A 88 -21.92 1.67 -57.19
CA VAL A 88 -22.85 0.56 -56.93
C VAL A 88 -24.26 1.15 -57.02
N SER A 89 -24.97 0.75 -58.08
CA SER A 89 -26.38 1.05 -58.30
C SER A 89 -27.23 0.44 -57.19
N SER A 90 -27.63 1.25 -56.21
CA SER A 90 -28.67 0.90 -55.24
C SER A 90 -30.05 1.45 -55.66
N PRO A 91 -31.13 0.69 -55.43
CA PRO A 91 -32.49 1.16 -55.53
C PRO A 91 -32.76 2.22 -54.44
N ARG A 92 -33.51 3.25 -54.81
CA ARG A 92 -33.93 4.32 -53.91
C ARG A 92 -34.90 3.78 -52.85
N GLY A 93 -34.40 3.57 -51.64
CA GLY A 93 -35.18 3.33 -50.44
C GLY A 93 -34.34 3.57 -49.18
N THR A 94 -34.66 4.63 -48.44
CA THR A 94 -34.40 4.83 -47.00
C THR A 94 -32.96 4.69 -46.46
N VAL A 95 -32.02 5.52 -46.92
CA VAL A 95 -30.67 5.63 -46.32
C VAL A 95 -30.70 6.37 -44.95
N GLU A 96 -31.64 7.30 -44.75
CA GLU A 96 -31.80 8.00 -43.46
C GLU A 96 -32.32 7.08 -42.34
N GLY A 97 -33.13 6.06 -42.67
CA GLY A 97 -33.64 5.11 -41.69
C GLY A 97 -32.53 4.23 -41.11
N ILE A 98 -31.60 3.78 -41.95
CA ILE A 98 -30.48 2.91 -41.53
C ILE A 98 -29.50 3.68 -40.62
N ALA A 99 -29.25 4.97 -40.91
CA ALA A 99 -28.40 5.79 -40.06
C ALA A 99 -29.02 6.03 -38.67
N ALA A 100 -30.33 6.27 -38.59
CA ALA A 100 -31.04 6.42 -37.33
C ALA A 100 -31.07 5.12 -36.51
N GLU A 101 -31.25 3.97 -37.17
CA GLU A 101 -31.21 2.65 -36.55
C GLU A 101 -29.82 2.32 -36.00
N LEU A 102 -28.75 2.60 -36.74
CA LEU A 102 -27.37 2.42 -36.27
C LEU A 102 -27.04 3.28 -35.05
N VAL A 103 -27.48 4.54 -35.02
CA VAL A 103 -27.29 5.42 -33.86
C VAL A 103 -28.06 4.88 -32.64
N LEU A 104 -29.27 4.35 -32.85
CA LEU A 104 -30.05 3.74 -31.78
C LEU A 104 -29.38 2.47 -31.23
N VAL A 105 -28.87 1.59 -32.10
CA VAL A 105 -28.12 0.38 -31.71
C VAL A 105 -26.83 0.74 -30.98
N GLN A 106 -26.09 1.75 -31.46
CA GLN A 106 -24.88 2.22 -30.79
C GLN A 106 -25.17 2.77 -29.39
N LYS A 107 -26.23 3.58 -29.25
CA LYS A 107 -26.65 4.10 -27.94
C LYS A 107 -27.03 2.96 -27.00
N ARG A 108 -27.82 1.98 -27.48
CA ARG A 108 -28.18 0.80 -26.69
C ARG A 108 -26.95 -0.02 -26.29
N SER A 109 -25.98 -0.20 -27.18
CA SER A 109 -24.72 -0.91 -26.86
C SER A 109 -23.90 -0.19 -25.79
N LEU A 110 -23.86 1.15 -25.81
CA LEU A 110 -23.19 1.93 -24.76
C LEU A 110 -23.94 1.80 -23.43
N ASP A 111 -25.26 1.93 -23.44
CA ASP A 111 -26.08 1.79 -22.23
C ASP A 111 -25.91 0.39 -21.59
N VAL A 112 -25.86 -0.69 -22.39
CA VAL A 112 -25.62 -2.04 -21.87
C VAL A 112 -24.17 -2.20 -21.38
N SER A 113 -23.18 -1.60 -22.04
CA SER A 113 -21.77 -1.63 -21.60
C SER A 113 -21.58 -0.94 -20.26
N ASP A 114 -22.25 0.20 -20.06
CA ASP A 114 -22.23 0.92 -18.79
C ASP A 114 -22.90 0.11 -17.67
N ARG A 115 -24.06 -0.52 -17.97
CA ARG A 115 -24.74 -1.44 -17.03
C ARG A 115 -23.83 -2.63 -16.66
N LEU A 116 -23.14 -3.22 -17.63
CA LEU A 116 -22.23 -4.34 -17.40
C LEU A 116 -21.07 -3.93 -16.47
N THR A 117 -20.48 -2.76 -16.69
CA THR A 117 -19.38 -2.25 -15.85
C THR A 117 -19.83 -2.10 -14.39
N ARG A 118 -20.99 -1.48 -14.16
CA ARG A 118 -21.55 -1.34 -12.80
C ARG A 118 -21.92 -2.68 -12.17
N ALA A 119 -22.40 -3.64 -12.96
CA ALA A 119 -22.72 -4.98 -12.47
C ALA A 119 -21.45 -5.74 -12.06
N MET A 120 -20.37 -5.62 -12.82
CA MET A 120 -19.06 -6.19 -12.46
C MET A 120 -18.50 -5.56 -11.19
N GLU A 121 -18.57 -4.24 -11.04
CA GLU A 121 -18.13 -3.55 -9.82
C GLU A 121 -18.87 -4.08 -8.58
N ARG A 122 -20.20 -4.15 -8.64
CA ARG A 122 -21.04 -4.74 -7.57
C ARG A 122 -20.70 -6.20 -7.29
N ALA A 123 -20.47 -7.01 -8.32
CA ALA A 123 -20.06 -8.40 -8.12
C ALA A 123 -18.72 -8.49 -7.37
N THR A 124 -17.75 -7.62 -7.68
CA THR A 124 -16.48 -7.58 -6.91
C THR A 124 -16.68 -7.11 -5.48
N GLU A 125 -17.60 -6.17 -5.23
CA GLU A 125 -17.93 -5.69 -3.89
C GLU A 125 -18.61 -6.79 -3.05
N LEU A 126 -19.59 -7.48 -3.61
CA LEU A 126 -20.25 -8.63 -2.99
C LEU A 126 -19.27 -9.77 -2.69
N GLU A 127 -18.30 -10.02 -3.57
CA GLU A 127 -17.24 -11.01 -3.31
C GLU A 127 -16.34 -10.61 -2.14
N ARG A 128 -15.97 -9.32 -2.03
CA ARG A 128 -15.22 -8.81 -0.86
C ARG A 128 -16.04 -8.96 0.41
N GLU A 129 -17.32 -8.59 0.36
CA GLU A 129 -18.21 -8.76 1.49
C GLU A 129 -18.33 -10.24 1.86
N ARG A 130 -18.60 -11.15 0.93
CA ARG A 130 -18.63 -12.60 1.18
C ARG A 130 -17.38 -13.11 1.91
N ASN A 131 -16.20 -12.73 1.43
CA ASN A 131 -14.94 -13.13 2.06
C ASN A 131 -14.78 -12.56 3.48
N SER A 132 -15.20 -11.33 3.70
CA SER A 132 -15.25 -10.73 5.04
C SER A 132 -16.21 -11.48 5.99
N ALA A 133 -17.38 -11.95 5.52
CA ALA A 133 -18.30 -12.74 6.35
C ALA A 133 -17.71 -14.09 6.71
N ASN A 134 -17.05 -14.74 5.75
CA ASN A 134 -16.35 -15.99 6.00
C ASN A 134 -15.30 -15.83 7.10
N HIS A 135 -14.53 -14.73 7.07
CA HIS A 135 -13.56 -14.44 8.13
C HIS A 135 -14.24 -14.23 9.49
N MET A 136 -15.34 -13.47 9.57
CA MET A 136 -16.05 -13.24 10.83
C MET A 136 -16.64 -14.53 11.42
N VAL A 137 -17.21 -15.40 10.57
CA VAL A 137 -17.70 -16.72 10.99
C VAL A 137 -16.57 -17.57 11.57
N LEU A 138 -15.38 -17.57 10.94
CA LEU A 138 -14.21 -18.29 11.45
C LEU A 138 -13.76 -17.73 12.81
N LEU A 139 -13.67 -16.41 12.94
CA LEU A 139 -13.30 -15.74 14.19
C LEU A 139 -14.27 -16.11 15.32
N LEU A 140 -15.58 -15.99 15.10
CA LEU A 140 -16.59 -16.33 16.09
C LEU A 140 -16.59 -17.82 16.46
N LEU A 141 -16.34 -18.72 15.51
CA LEU A 141 -16.14 -20.15 15.80
C LEU A 141 -14.96 -20.36 16.76
N THR A 142 -13.81 -19.72 16.50
CA THR A 142 -12.63 -19.86 17.36
C THR A 142 -12.87 -19.29 18.77
N MET A 143 -13.64 -18.21 18.90
CA MET A 143 -14.04 -17.63 20.19
C MET A 143 -14.96 -18.57 20.97
N VAL A 144 -15.97 -19.15 20.32
CA VAL A 144 -16.86 -20.14 20.96
C VAL A 144 -16.05 -21.34 21.46
N ASP A 145 -15.11 -21.86 20.66
CA ASP A 145 -14.24 -22.97 21.06
C ASP A 145 -13.32 -22.62 22.24
N ALA A 146 -12.83 -21.38 22.29
CA ALA A 146 -12.04 -20.88 23.42
C ALA A 146 -12.89 -20.79 24.70
N LEU A 147 -14.07 -20.19 24.62
CA LEU A 147 -15.00 -20.05 25.75
C LEU A 147 -15.46 -21.41 26.28
N GLN A 148 -15.71 -22.39 25.41
CA GLN A 148 -16.04 -23.75 25.83
C GLN A 148 -14.91 -24.41 26.63
N ARG A 149 -13.65 -24.22 26.20
CA ARG A 149 -12.46 -24.71 26.94
C ARG A 149 -12.34 -24.02 28.29
N ASP A 150 -12.55 -22.71 28.35
CA ASP A 150 -12.48 -21.94 29.59
C ASP A 150 -13.58 -22.33 30.59
N ILE A 151 -14.82 -22.51 30.14
CA ILE A 151 -15.92 -23.02 30.96
C ILE A 151 -15.57 -24.41 31.51
N ALA A 152 -15.02 -25.31 30.69
CA ALA A 152 -14.63 -26.64 31.13
C ALA A 152 -13.48 -26.60 32.16
N MET A 153 -12.53 -25.67 32.03
CA MET A 153 -11.46 -25.47 33.02
C MET A 153 -12.01 -24.89 34.33
N LEU A 154 -12.83 -23.84 34.26
CA LEU A 154 -13.45 -23.20 35.43
C LEU A 154 -14.36 -24.17 36.19
N ALA A 155 -15.11 -25.02 35.48
CA ALA A 155 -15.95 -26.05 36.10
C ALA A 155 -15.11 -27.06 36.90
N ARG A 156 -13.99 -27.54 36.33
CA ARG A 156 -13.07 -28.43 37.05
C ARG A 156 -12.45 -27.75 38.27
N GLU A 157 -12.15 -26.46 38.18
CA GLU A 157 -11.58 -25.71 39.29
C GLU A 157 -12.59 -25.48 40.41
N ARG A 158 -13.85 -25.16 40.07
CA ARG A 158 -14.97 -25.11 41.02
C ARG A 158 -15.10 -26.45 41.76
N ASP A 159 -15.10 -27.56 41.03
CA ASP A 159 -15.26 -28.90 41.63
C ASP A 159 -14.10 -29.24 42.58
N ARG A 160 -12.87 -28.80 42.27
CA ARG A 160 -11.71 -28.93 43.16
C ARG A 160 -11.85 -28.08 44.43
N LEU A 161 -12.22 -26.81 44.29
CA LEU A 161 -12.37 -25.88 45.42
C LEU A 161 -13.51 -26.28 46.36
N GLN A 162 -14.58 -26.83 45.80
CA GLN A 162 -15.70 -27.38 46.55
C GLN A 162 -15.26 -28.56 47.42
N ALA A 163 -14.31 -29.39 46.95
CA ALA A 163 -13.73 -30.47 47.73
C ALA A 163 -12.75 -29.98 48.82
N SER A 164 -12.12 -28.82 48.66
CA SER A 164 -11.09 -28.29 49.58
C SER A 164 -11.58 -27.26 50.61
N ALA A 165 -12.90 -27.04 50.75
CA ALA A 165 -13.54 -26.17 51.74
C ALA A 165 -13.12 -24.67 51.73
N GLY A 166 -12.67 -24.14 50.60
CA GLY A 166 -12.34 -22.72 50.44
C GLY A 166 -13.54 -21.91 49.91
N VAL A 167 -14.25 -21.18 50.77
CA VAL A 167 -15.50 -20.49 50.43
C VAL A 167 -15.29 -19.27 49.53
N GLN A 168 -14.33 -18.38 49.83
CA GLN A 168 -14.15 -17.13 49.08
C GLN A 168 -13.64 -17.36 47.63
N SER A 169 -12.78 -18.36 47.43
CA SER A 169 -12.30 -18.72 46.10
C SER A 169 -13.38 -19.36 45.22
N LEU A 170 -14.44 -19.92 45.82
CA LEU A 170 -15.53 -20.57 45.10
C LEU A 170 -16.44 -19.52 44.45
N ASP A 171 -16.80 -18.47 45.19
CA ASP A 171 -17.65 -17.38 44.69
C ASP A 171 -17.02 -16.68 43.47
N ASP A 172 -15.70 -16.43 43.51
CA ASP A 172 -14.97 -15.81 42.40
C ASP A 172 -14.95 -16.70 41.14
N VAL A 173 -14.75 -18.01 41.31
CA VAL A 173 -14.75 -18.97 40.20
C VAL A 173 -16.17 -19.13 39.64
N GLU A 174 -17.19 -19.13 40.47
CA GLU A 174 -18.59 -19.19 40.06
C GLU A 174 -19.00 -17.94 39.28
N ALA A 175 -18.60 -16.75 39.74
CA ALA A 175 -18.84 -15.49 39.02
C ALA A 175 -18.15 -15.47 37.64
N ARG A 176 -16.91 -15.99 37.55
CA ARG A 176 -16.20 -16.12 36.27
C ARG A 176 -16.85 -17.14 35.34
N LEU A 177 -17.31 -18.26 35.89
CA LEU A 177 -18.01 -19.30 35.12
C LEU A 177 -19.32 -18.78 34.54
N LEU A 178 -20.09 -18.04 35.33
CA LEU A 178 -21.31 -17.38 34.86
C LEU A 178 -21.00 -16.39 33.72
N ARG A 179 -20.00 -15.53 33.91
CA ARG A 179 -19.57 -14.57 32.87
C ARG A 179 -19.15 -15.28 31.58
N SER A 180 -18.32 -16.33 31.65
CA SER A 180 -17.90 -17.06 30.45
C SER A 180 -19.07 -17.80 29.78
N ALA A 181 -20.08 -18.25 30.53
CA ALA A 181 -21.29 -18.84 29.97
C ALA A 181 -22.17 -17.80 29.25
N ASP A 182 -22.29 -16.60 29.80
CA ASP A 182 -22.99 -15.48 29.17
C ASP A 182 -22.28 -15.05 27.88
N GLN A 183 -20.95 -14.87 27.92
CA GLN A 183 -20.11 -14.57 26.76
C GLN A 183 -20.27 -15.62 25.66
N ARG A 184 -20.35 -16.90 26.02
CA ARG A 184 -20.57 -17.98 25.06
C ARG A 184 -21.93 -17.86 24.39
N THR A 185 -22.97 -17.56 25.15
CA THR A 185 -24.33 -17.42 24.61
C THR A 185 -24.39 -16.28 23.60
N ILE A 186 -23.73 -15.15 23.89
CA ILE A 186 -23.59 -14.01 22.98
C ILE A 186 -22.78 -14.42 21.74
N ALA A 187 -21.63 -15.05 21.90
CA ALA A 187 -20.80 -15.50 20.78
C ALA A 187 -21.54 -16.48 19.86
N GLU A 188 -22.38 -17.36 20.42
CA GLU A 188 -23.21 -18.30 19.65
C GLU A 188 -24.35 -17.59 18.89
N SER A 189 -24.98 -16.54 19.45
CA SER A 189 -25.98 -15.75 18.73
C SER A 189 -25.35 -14.95 17.59
N GLU A 190 -24.21 -14.29 17.84
CA GLU A 190 -23.46 -13.57 16.83
C GLU A 190 -22.98 -14.50 15.71
N LEU A 191 -22.54 -15.71 16.06
CA LEU A 191 -22.12 -16.70 15.07
C LEU A 191 -23.28 -17.13 14.16
N ASN A 192 -24.47 -17.33 14.72
CA ASN A 192 -25.64 -17.68 13.91
C ASN A 192 -26.03 -16.52 13.00
N TRP A 193 -26.01 -15.29 13.51
CA TRP A 193 -26.28 -14.10 12.70
C TRP A 193 -25.25 -13.92 11.58
N ALA A 194 -23.96 -14.07 11.87
CA ALA A 194 -22.89 -14.02 10.85
C ALA A 194 -23.06 -15.10 9.76
N LYS A 195 -23.56 -16.29 10.11
CA LYS A 195 -23.87 -17.35 9.13
C LYS A 195 -25.05 -16.99 8.24
N GLU A 196 -26.10 -16.38 8.81
CA GLU A 196 -27.24 -15.89 8.05
C GLU A 196 -26.83 -14.76 7.11
N GLU A 197 -26.01 -13.83 7.58
CA GLU A 197 -25.46 -12.73 6.78
C GLU A 197 -24.60 -13.23 5.62
N ARG A 198 -23.77 -14.25 5.89
CA ARG A 198 -23.03 -14.92 4.82
C ARG A 198 -23.97 -15.53 3.79
N GLY A 199 -25.01 -16.24 4.23
CA GLY A 199 -26.00 -16.83 3.33
C GLY A 199 -26.69 -15.78 2.44
N ARG A 200 -26.98 -14.60 2.99
CA ARG A 200 -27.49 -13.45 2.22
C ARG A 200 -26.47 -12.93 1.20
N ALA A 201 -25.21 -12.75 1.61
CA ALA A 201 -24.15 -12.32 0.71
C ALA A 201 -23.91 -13.32 -0.43
N ASP A 202 -23.98 -14.63 -0.15
CA ASP A 202 -23.84 -15.69 -1.16
C ASP A 202 -24.96 -15.61 -2.21
N LEU A 203 -26.22 -15.42 -1.77
CA LEU A 203 -27.37 -15.28 -2.68
C LEU A 203 -27.26 -14.02 -3.57
N LEU A 204 -26.88 -12.88 -2.99
CA LEU A 204 -26.68 -11.64 -3.75
C LEU A 204 -25.52 -11.76 -4.74
N ALA A 205 -24.43 -12.42 -4.35
CA ALA A 205 -23.29 -12.66 -5.24
C ALA A 205 -23.68 -13.56 -6.43
N GLU A 206 -24.50 -14.58 -6.21
CA GLU A 206 -25.05 -15.43 -7.27
C GLU A 206 -25.93 -14.62 -8.22
N GLU A 207 -26.84 -13.79 -7.70
CA GLU A 207 -27.69 -12.92 -8.51
C GLU A 207 -26.87 -11.90 -9.33
N ALA A 208 -25.85 -11.28 -8.73
CA ALA A 208 -24.98 -10.35 -9.44
C ALA A 208 -24.20 -11.05 -10.56
N ALA A 209 -23.73 -12.28 -10.33
CA ALA A 209 -23.07 -13.08 -11.36
C ALA A 209 -24.01 -13.42 -12.53
N ASP A 210 -25.28 -13.70 -12.23
CA ASP A 210 -26.30 -13.93 -13.26
C ASP A 210 -26.63 -12.66 -14.05
N GLN A 211 -26.68 -11.48 -13.40
CA GLN A 211 -26.84 -10.19 -14.08
C GLN A 211 -25.67 -9.89 -15.03
N VAL A 212 -24.43 -10.12 -14.58
CA VAL A 212 -23.23 -9.97 -15.42
C VAL A 212 -23.30 -10.90 -16.63
N ARG A 213 -23.71 -12.16 -16.44
CA ARG A 213 -23.88 -13.13 -17.53
C ARG A 213 -24.93 -12.66 -18.53
N ALA A 214 -26.11 -12.25 -18.05
CA ALA A 214 -27.21 -11.79 -18.89
C ALA A 214 -26.85 -10.53 -19.71
N LEU A 215 -26.16 -9.56 -19.09
CA LEU A 215 -25.71 -8.34 -19.79
C LEU A 215 -24.61 -8.63 -20.81
N THR A 216 -23.72 -9.58 -20.50
CA THR A 216 -22.68 -10.03 -21.43
C THR A 216 -23.29 -10.71 -22.66
N GLU A 217 -24.28 -11.60 -22.45
CA GLU A 217 -25.04 -12.23 -23.53
C GLU A 217 -25.82 -11.20 -24.38
N GLU A 218 -26.40 -10.17 -23.75
CA GLU A 218 -27.08 -9.08 -24.47
C GLU A 218 -26.10 -8.24 -25.31
N LEU A 219 -24.91 -7.93 -24.78
CA LEU A 219 -23.86 -7.28 -25.57
C LEU A 219 -23.43 -8.15 -26.75
N GLU A 220 -23.25 -9.44 -26.53
CA GLU A 220 -22.85 -10.37 -27.60
C GLU A 220 -23.94 -10.49 -28.66
N ARG A 221 -25.22 -10.50 -28.25
CA ARG A 221 -26.37 -10.45 -29.17
C ARG A 221 -26.40 -9.16 -29.98
N LEU A 222 -26.15 -8.00 -29.36
CA LEU A 222 -26.07 -6.71 -30.04
C LEU A 222 -24.86 -6.63 -30.98
N ARG A 223 -23.73 -7.24 -30.61
CA ARG A 223 -22.54 -7.36 -31.47
C ARG A 223 -22.77 -8.29 -32.65
N GLY A 224 -23.39 -9.45 -32.45
CA GLY A 224 -23.74 -10.40 -33.51
C GLY A 224 -24.75 -9.85 -34.51
N GLN A 225 -25.60 -8.89 -34.10
CA GLN A 225 -26.46 -8.13 -35.02
C GLN A 225 -25.67 -7.15 -35.90
N VAL A 226 -24.50 -6.69 -35.45
CA VAL A 226 -23.66 -5.71 -36.16
C VAL A 226 -22.52 -6.39 -36.93
N GLN A 227 -22.08 -7.59 -36.52
CA GLN A 227 -20.96 -8.31 -37.09
C GLN A 227 -21.26 -9.82 -37.17
N ALA A 228 -21.79 -10.27 -38.32
CA ALA A 228 -21.61 -11.65 -38.75
C ALA A 228 -20.26 -11.76 -39.48
N SER A 229 -19.15 -11.71 -38.73
CA SER A 229 -17.84 -12.20 -39.18
C SER A 229 -16.93 -12.45 -37.96
N GLU A 230 -16.59 -13.73 -37.81
CA GLU A 230 -15.74 -14.43 -36.84
C GLU A 230 -14.55 -13.65 -36.24
N ILE A 231 -14.46 -13.64 -34.90
CA ILE A 231 -13.21 -13.51 -34.14
C ILE A 231 -13.27 -14.44 -32.92
N ASP A 232 -12.22 -15.24 -32.73
CA ASP A 232 -12.04 -16.25 -31.67
C ASP A 232 -11.72 -15.67 -30.28
N PRO A 233 -12.11 -16.35 -29.17
CA PRO A 233 -11.97 -15.86 -27.79
C PRO A 233 -10.64 -16.24 -27.11
N ILE A 234 -10.21 -15.38 -26.16
CA ILE A 234 -9.00 -15.48 -25.31
C ILE A 234 -9.39 -15.99 -23.90
N PRO A 235 -8.57 -16.80 -23.20
CA PRO A 235 -8.96 -17.43 -21.93
C PRO A 235 -8.66 -16.58 -20.68
N GLU A 236 -9.61 -16.57 -19.74
CA GLU A 236 -9.53 -15.92 -18.42
C GLU A 236 -8.81 -16.77 -17.36
N ALA A 237 -8.08 -16.09 -16.46
CA ALA A 237 -7.32 -16.67 -15.35
C ALA A 237 -8.11 -16.64 -14.02
N ARG A 238 -7.95 -17.71 -13.23
CA ARG A 238 -8.62 -17.96 -11.94
C ARG A 238 -7.89 -17.32 -10.76
N PRO A 239 -8.60 -16.86 -9.70
CA PRO A 239 -7.97 -16.37 -8.46
C PRO A 239 -7.76 -17.48 -7.43
N GLU A 240 -6.62 -17.42 -6.72
CA GLU A 240 -6.21 -18.33 -5.65
C GLU A 240 -6.65 -17.84 -4.25
N LEU A 241 -7.02 -18.80 -3.40
CA LEU A 241 -7.61 -18.63 -2.07
C LEU A 241 -6.56 -18.39 -0.98
N LEU A 242 -6.91 -17.50 -0.04
CA LEU A 242 -6.13 -17.08 1.14
C LEU A 242 -6.09 -18.15 2.24
N GLY A 243 -4.91 -18.33 2.84
CA GLY A 243 -4.66 -19.17 4.01
C GLY A 243 -4.59 -18.36 5.31
N ASP A 244 -5.26 -18.90 6.32
CA ASP A 244 -5.58 -18.35 7.64
C ASP A 244 -4.43 -18.52 8.65
N GLY A 245 -4.27 -17.55 9.55
CA GLY A 245 -3.16 -17.44 10.50
C GLY A 245 -3.54 -16.66 11.75
N LEU A 246 -4.52 -17.15 12.51
CA LEU A 246 -4.96 -16.55 13.77
C LEU A 246 -4.08 -17.00 14.94
N GLY A 247 -3.09 -16.16 15.25
CA GLY A 247 -2.25 -16.26 16.44
C GLY A 247 -3.00 -15.84 17.70
N SER A 248 -3.18 -16.81 18.59
CA SER A 248 -3.72 -16.71 19.94
C SER A 248 -3.00 -15.67 20.81
N ASN A 249 -3.63 -14.51 20.98
CA ASN A 249 -3.45 -13.66 22.15
C ASN A 249 -4.81 -13.53 22.85
N SER A 250 -4.80 -13.48 24.18
CA SER A 250 -5.98 -13.29 25.02
C SER A 250 -6.48 -11.85 24.85
N TRP A 251 -7.21 -11.58 23.77
CA TRP A 251 -7.99 -10.36 23.63
C TRP A 251 -9.08 -10.36 24.71
N ASP A 252 -9.46 -9.17 25.17
CA ASP A 252 -10.64 -9.00 26.02
C ASP A 252 -11.85 -9.49 25.20
N ILE A 253 -12.34 -10.70 25.50
CA ILE A 253 -13.36 -11.40 24.70
C ILE A 253 -14.61 -10.51 24.55
N ASP A 254 -14.91 -9.71 25.58
CA ASP A 254 -16.02 -8.76 25.58
C ASP A 254 -15.82 -7.65 24.54
N GLU A 255 -14.60 -7.12 24.40
CA GLU A 255 -14.29 -6.09 23.40
C GLU A 255 -14.33 -6.67 21.98
N ALA A 256 -13.82 -7.90 21.80
CA ALA A 256 -13.87 -8.60 20.52
C ALA A 256 -15.32 -8.90 20.09
N LEU A 257 -16.19 -9.34 21.01
CA LEU A 257 -17.61 -9.55 20.75
C LEU A 257 -18.31 -8.24 20.38
N ALA A 258 -18.09 -7.16 21.14
CA ALA A 258 -18.67 -5.85 20.83
C ALA A 258 -18.19 -5.29 19.49
N LYS A 259 -16.95 -5.58 19.07
CA LYS A 259 -16.42 -5.19 17.76
C LYS A 259 -17.03 -6.03 16.64
N ALA A 260 -17.20 -7.34 16.86
CA ALA A 260 -17.84 -8.24 15.92
C ALA A 260 -19.29 -7.82 15.64
N GLU A 261 -20.05 -7.51 16.70
CA GLU A 261 -21.44 -7.03 16.62
C GLU A 261 -21.56 -5.79 15.73
N ARG A 262 -20.80 -4.72 16.05
CA ARG A 262 -20.81 -3.48 15.23
C ARG A 262 -20.41 -3.73 13.78
N HIS A 263 -19.41 -4.58 13.57
CA HIS A 263 -18.95 -4.89 12.21
C HIS A 263 -20.00 -5.66 11.41
N LEU A 264 -20.75 -6.56 12.04
CA LEU A 264 -21.86 -7.27 11.41
C LEU A 264 -23.04 -6.33 11.13
N GLU A 265 -23.31 -5.35 11.99
CA GLU A 265 -24.37 -4.33 11.80
C GLU A 265 -24.06 -3.42 10.61
N ASP A 266 -22.87 -2.80 10.60
CA ASP A 266 -22.39 -1.95 9.49
C ASP A 266 -22.42 -2.68 8.15
N ARG A 267 -22.18 -3.98 8.19
CA ARG A 267 -22.16 -4.85 7.02
C ARG A 267 -23.56 -5.17 6.53
N ALA A 268 -24.50 -5.48 7.42
CA ALA A 268 -25.89 -5.72 7.03
C ALA A 268 -26.46 -4.52 6.27
N ASP A 269 -26.19 -3.30 6.75
CA ASP A 269 -26.55 -2.05 6.08
C ASP A 269 -25.91 -1.90 4.69
N ARG A 270 -24.67 -2.38 4.52
CA ARG A 270 -23.99 -2.39 3.21
C ARG A 270 -24.65 -3.37 2.24
N LEU A 271 -24.96 -4.58 2.70
CA LEU A 271 -25.59 -5.60 1.85
C LEU A 271 -27.01 -5.16 1.43
N ASP A 272 -27.78 -4.57 2.33
CA ASP A 272 -29.09 -4.00 2.02
C ASP A 272 -29.00 -2.86 1.00
N ARG A 273 -27.96 -2.03 1.08
CA ARG A 273 -27.70 -0.96 0.09
C ARG A 273 -27.39 -1.54 -1.29
N ILE A 274 -26.50 -2.53 -1.36
CA ILE A 274 -26.12 -3.18 -2.63
C ILE A 274 -27.35 -3.86 -3.27
N ALA A 275 -28.15 -4.56 -2.46
CA ALA A 275 -29.40 -5.17 -2.91
C ALA A 275 -30.37 -4.12 -3.49
N ALA A 276 -30.58 -3.00 -2.79
CA ALA A 276 -31.44 -1.91 -3.26
C ALA A 276 -30.91 -1.20 -4.52
N GLU A 277 -29.61 -1.25 -4.79
CA GLU A 277 -28.99 -0.76 -6.03
C GLU A 277 -29.19 -1.75 -7.19
N MET A 278 -29.08 -3.06 -6.94
CA MET A 278 -29.39 -4.09 -7.91
C MET A 278 -30.85 -4.02 -8.39
N ASP A 279 -31.80 -3.84 -7.46
CA ASP A 279 -33.22 -3.69 -7.80
C ASP A 279 -33.50 -2.45 -8.67
N ARG A 280 -32.80 -1.34 -8.42
CA ARG A 280 -32.97 -0.09 -9.19
C ARG A 280 -32.57 -0.25 -10.65
N ASP A 281 -31.50 -1.00 -10.92
CA ASP A 281 -31.02 -1.21 -12.28
C ASP A 281 -31.92 -2.17 -13.09
N ASN A 282 -32.61 -3.08 -12.40
CA ASN A 282 -33.57 -4.01 -13.02
C ASN A 282 -34.88 -3.32 -13.47
N LEU A 283 -35.27 -2.20 -12.84
CA LEU A 283 -36.52 -1.49 -13.13
C LEU A 283 -36.47 -0.56 -14.36
N SER A 284 -35.31 -0.41 -15.02
CA SER A 284 -35.12 0.58 -16.10
C SER A 284 -35.64 0.14 -17.47
N ASP A 285 -36.19 -1.06 -17.62
CA ASP A 285 -36.82 -1.53 -18.86
C ASP A 285 -38.27 -1.01 -18.98
N ASN A 286 -38.40 0.31 -19.07
CA ASN A 286 -39.66 0.93 -19.46
C ASN A 286 -39.78 0.80 -20.99
N PRO A 287 -40.75 0.03 -21.54
CA PRO A 287 -40.85 -0.15 -22.97
C PRO A 287 -41.17 1.19 -23.63
N LEU A 288 -40.26 1.67 -24.48
CA LEU A 288 -40.49 2.78 -25.41
C LEU A 288 -41.52 2.40 -26.50
N THR A 289 -42.74 2.04 -26.10
CA THR A 289 -43.92 2.05 -26.97
C THR A 289 -44.61 3.40 -26.83
N GLY A 290 -43.89 4.47 -27.18
CA GLY A 290 -44.41 5.83 -27.30
C GLY A 290 -44.61 6.18 -28.76
N THR A 291 -45.81 5.93 -29.28
CA THR A 291 -46.28 6.30 -30.61
C THR A 291 -46.05 7.79 -30.86
N PHE A 292 -45.24 8.11 -31.88
CA PHE A 292 -44.97 9.48 -32.32
C PHE A 292 -46.27 10.22 -32.68
N ALA A 293 -46.56 11.31 -31.98
CA ALA A 293 -47.42 12.38 -32.47
C ALA A 293 -46.57 13.67 -32.56
N PRO A 294 -46.50 14.35 -33.71
CA PRO A 294 -45.78 15.59 -33.83
C PRO A 294 -46.73 16.75 -33.50
N ASP A 295 -46.34 17.67 -32.62
CA ASP A 295 -46.90 19.01 -32.69
C ASP A 295 -45.84 20.09 -32.42
N ASN A 296 -45.87 21.06 -33.33
CA ASN A 296 -44.99 22.22 -33.40
C ASN A 296 -45.54 23.34 -32.51
N ARG A 297 -44.68 24.04 -31.77
CA ARG A 297 -44.54 25.52 -31.82
C ARG A 297 -43.66 26.09 -30.70
N ALA A 298 -42.70 26.90 -31.11
CA ALA A 298 -42.25 28.09 -30.38
C ALA A 298 -43.14 29.30 -30.79
N PRO A 299 -43.17 30.45 -30.08
CA PRO A 299 -41.99 31.30 -29.83
C PRO A 299 -41.92 32.01 -28.45
N GLU A 300 -40.74 32.57 -28.16
CA GLU A 300 -40.36 33.47 -27.04
C GLU A 300 -41.09 34.86 -27.07
N PRO A 301 -40.66 35.97 -26.36
CA PRO A 301 -39.71 36.18 -25.23
C PRO A 301 -40.17 37.23 -24.16
N ALA A 302 -39.48 37.27 -23.01
CA ALA A 302 -39.19 38.45 -22.15
C ALA A 302 -38.27 37.96 -21.01
N GLY A 303 -37.08 38.48 -20.74
CA GLY A 303 -36.71 39.87 -20.49
C GLY A 303 -36.54 40.08 -18.99
N SER A 304 -35.30 40.13 -18.46
CA SER A 304 -34.99 40.90 -17.24
C SER A 304 -33.49 41.10 -17.07
N ALA A 305 -33.13 42.34 -16.81
CA ALA A 305 -31.78 42.86 -16.69
C ALA A 305 -31.30 42.90 -15.23
N GLY A 306 -29.97 42.80 -15.07
CA GLY A 306 -29.18 43.55 -14.09
C GLY A 306 -29.09 43.00 -12.66
N SER A 307 -27.86 42.79 -12.17
CA SER A 307 -27.28 43.71 -11.16
C SER A 307 -25.87 43.28 -10.69
N ALA A 308 -25.03 44.31 -10.53
CA ALA A 308 -23.91 44.48 -9.60
C ALA A 308 -22.60 43.69 -9.77
N ALA A 309 -21.63 44.44 -10.31
CA ALA A 309 -20.20 44.22 -10.17
C ALA A 309 -19.70 44.38 -8.72
N SER A 310 -18.69 43.58 -8.35
CA SER A 310 -17.78 43.84 -7.23
C SER A 310 -16.33 43.84 -7.74
N PRO A 311 -15.44 44.68 -7.18
CA PRO A 311 -14.08 44.88 -7.69
C PRO A 311 -13.12 43.74 -7.29
N PRO A 312 -12.02 43.52 -8.04
CA PRO A 312 -11.08 42.45 -7.76
C PRO A 312 -10.18 42.79 -6.57
N PHE A 313 -10.16 41.88 -5.60
CA PHE A 313 -9.19 41.83 -4.52
C PHE A 313 -7.84 41.34 -5.08
N LEU A 314 -6.77 42.11 -4.87
CA LEU A 314 -5.40 41.75 -5.22
C LEU A 314 -4.90 40.64 -4.29
N GLU A 315 -4.84 39.41 -4.79
CA GLU A 315 -4.09 38.32 -4.14
C GLU A 315 -2.57 38.56 -4.26
N PRO A 316 -1.79 38.27 -3.20
CA PRO A 316 -0.34 38.38 -3.25
C PRO A 316 0.27 37.26 -4.09
N ALA A 317 1.33 37.64 -4.83
CA ALA A 317 2.17 36.84 -5.71
C ALA A 317 2.24 35.33 -5.39
N GLY A 318 1.76 34.53 -6.35
CA GLY A 318 1.73 33.08 -6.29
C GLY A 318 3.12 32.43 -6.14
N GLU A 319 3.15 31.42 -5.28
CA GLU A 319 4.21 30.42 -5.23
C GLU A 319 4.39 29.76 -6.61
N PRO A 320 5.63 29.38 -6.98
CA PRO A 320 5.90 28.83 -8.31
C PRO A 320 5.15 27.52 -8.51
N ALA A 321 4.20 27.52 -9.46
CA ALA A 321 3.38 26.38 -9.88
C ALA A 321 4.17 25.17 -10.46
N GLY A 322 5.49 25.12 -10.29
CA GLY A 322 6.36 24.04 -10.79
C GLY A 322 6.36 22.77 -9.94
N GLY A 323 5.92 22.81 -8.68
CA GLY A 323 5.93 21.65 -7.79
C GLY A 323 4.97 20.53 -8.21
N SER A 324 3.76 20.90 -8.68
CA SER A 324 2.70 19.93 -9.02
C SER A 324 3.08 19.06 -10.23
N ALA A 325 3.65 19.66 -11.28
CA ALA A 325 3.98 18.94 -12.51
C ALA A 325 5.10 17.91 -12.31
N LEU A 326 6.12 18.27 -11.52
CA LEU A 326 7.20 17.34 -11.17
C LEU A 326 6.69 16.20 -10.29
N GLN A 327 5.83 16.51 -9.32
CA GLN A 327 5.24 15.49 -8.44
C GLN A 327 4.37 14.50 -9.22
N GLU A 328 3.57 14.98 -10.17
CA GLU A 328 2.76 14.12 -11.03
C GLU A 328 3.61 13.27 -11.97
N ALA A 329 4.71 13.81 -12.52
CA ALA A 329 5.66 13.04 -13.32
C ALA A 329 6.34 11.92 -12.50
N LEU A 330 6.78 12.21 -11.27
CA LEU A 330 7.36 11.21 -10.36
C LEU A 330 6.33 10.15 -9.98
N ARG A 331 5.07 10.55 -9.76
CA ARG A 331 3.96 9.64 -9.45
C ARG A 331 3.69 8.68 -10.60
N ASN A 332 3.60 9.19 -11.83
CA ASN A 332 3.40 8.37 -13.02
C ASN A 332 4.55 7.38 -13.23
N LEU A 333 5.80 7.83 -13.02
CA LEU A 333 6.97 6.97 -13.11
C LEU A 333 6.99 5.87 -12.01
N ALA A 334 6.60 6.23 -10.79
CA ALA A 334 6.48 5.29 -9.67
C ALA A 334 5.49 4.17 -9.99
N PHE A 335 4.27 4.50 -10.43
CA PHE A 335 3.26 3.48 -10.75
C PHE A 335 3.59 2.68 -12.01
N ALA A 336 4.19 3.30 -13.03
CA ALA A 336 4.62 2.57 -14.23
C ALA A 336 5.69 1.52 -13.91
N SER A 337 6.65 1.87 -13.04
CA SER A 337 7.71 0.94 -12.63
C SER A 337 7.18 -0.23 -11.79
N ILE A 338 6.27 0.02 -10.85
CA ILE A 338 5.61 -1.05 -10.08
C ILE A 338 4.79 -1.97 -10.99
N SER A 339 4.01 -1.38 -11.91
CA SER A 339 3.12 -2.15 -12.80
C SER A 339 3.90 -3.08 -13.73
N SER A 340 5.16 -2.73 -14.03
CA SER A 340 6.08 -3.56 -14.81
C SER A 340 6.76 -4.65 -13.97
N GLY A 341 6.70 -4.54 -12.63
CA GLY A 341 7.17 -5.54 -11.68
C GLY A 341 8.25 -5.02 -10.71
N PRO A 342 8.54 -5.76 -9.62
CA PRO A 342 9.51 -5.34 -8.60
C PRO A 342 10.93 -5.11 -9.14
N ALA A 343 11.37 -5.94 -10.10
CA ALA A 343 12.70 -5.81 -10.72
C ALA A 343 12.84 -4.49 -11.50
N THR A 344 11.81 -4.12 -12.28
CA THR A 344 11.79 -2.85 -13.03
C THR A 344 11.76 -1.64 -12.11
N PHE A 345 11.12 -1.75 -10.94
CA PHE A 345 11.21 -0.73 -9.91
C PHE A 345 12.66 -0.55 -9.41
N VAL A 346 13.35 -1.64 -9.06
CA VAL A 346 14.74 -1.56 -8.59
C VAL A 346 15.70 -1.04 -9.67
N GLU A 347 15.49 -1.43 -10.92
CA GLU A 347 16.23 -0.91 -12.08
C GLU A 347 16.01 0.59 -12.24
N ALA A 348 14.75 1.06 -12.19
CA ALA A 348 14.42 2.48 -12.31
C ALA A 348 15.06 3.32 -11.18
N ILE A 349 15.06 2.83 -9.95
CA ILE A 349 15.74 3.50 -8.82
C ILE A 349 17.25 3.53 -9.04
N THR A 350 17.85 2.40 -9.45
CA THR A 350 19.28 2.32 -9.77
C THR A 350 19.68 3.31 -10.84
N ASP A 351 18.92 3.36 -11.94
CA ASP A 351 19.12 4.28 -13.05
C ASP A 351 19.12 5.75 -12.61
N LEU A 352 18.20 6.13 -11.72
CA LEU A 352 18.13 7.49 -11.19
C LEU A 352 19.31 7.82 -10.29
N ARG A 353 19.75 6.88 -9.44
CA ARG A 353 20.95 7.03 -8.59
C ARG A 353 22.20 7.20 -9.45
N GLU A 354 22.38 6.38 -10.48
CA GLU A 354 23.55 6.45 -11.38
C GLU A 354 23.59 7.76 -12.18
N LYS A 355 22.43 8.33 -12.50
CA LYS A 355 22.31 9.65 -13.14
C LYS A 355 22.45 10.82 -12.15
N GLY A 356 22.78 10.56 -10.88
CA GLY A 356 22.93 11.58 -9.83
C GLY A 356 21.61 12.25 -9.44
N SER A 357 20.47 11.63 -9.75
CA SER A 357 19.12 12.15 -9.49
C SER A 357 18.56 11.58 -8.18
N ASP A 358 19.32 11.69 -7.09
CA ASP A 358 18.99 11.11 -5.79
C ASP A 358 17.62 11.52 -5.25
N GLY A 359 17.28 12.81 -5.37
CA GLY A 359 15.99 13.33 -4.92
C GLY A 359 14.80 12.78 -5.70
N ALA A 360 14.98 12.43 -6.98
CA ALA A 360 13.93 11.80 -7.78
C ALA A 360 13.73 10.33 -7.36
N ALA A 361 14.83 9.60 -7.11
CA ALA A 361 14.75 8.24 -6.57
C ALA A 361 14.05 8.22 -5.20
N ASP A 362 14.41 9.15 -4.30
CA ASP A 362 13.76 9.30 -3.00
C ASP A 362 12.28 9.67 -3.12
N GLY A 363 11.95 10.57 -4.05
CA GLY A 363 10.57 10.94 -4.35
C GLY A 363 9.73 9.75 -4.81
N ILE A 364 10.27 8.92 -5.70
CA ILE A 364 9.60 7.70 -6.17
C ILE A 364 9.41 6.71 -5.01
N ILE A 365 10.47 6.40 -4.25
CA ILE A 365 10.39 5.49 -3.10
C ILE A 365 9.33 5.98 -2.10
N GLY A 366 9.30 7.29 -1.82
CA GLY A 366 8.32 7.91 -0.93
C GLY A 366 6.88 7.80 -1.44
N ILE A 367 6.65 8.02 -2.74
CA ILE A 367 5.32 7.85 -3.36
C ILE A 367 4.89 6.38 -3.29
N VAL A 368 5.78 5.44 -3.62
CA VAL A 368 5.51 4.01 -3.57
C VAL A 368 5.18 3.55 -2.15
N GLY A 369 5.97 3.94 -1.15
CA GLY A 369 5.71 3.59 0.25
C GLY A 369 4.33 4.06 0.71
N ARG A 370 3.94 5.28 0.32
CA ARG A 370 2.66 5.89 0.69
C ARG A 370 1.46 5.31 -0.05
N GLU A 371 1.57 5.06 -1.36
CA GLU A 371 0.40 4.86 -2.22
C GLU A 371 0.32 3.49 -2.91
N ALA A 372 1.41 2.73 -3.04
CA ALA A 372 1.38 1.42 -3.72
C ALA A 372 0.46 0.45 -2.96
N ALA A 373 -0.09 -0.60 -3.59
CA ALA A 373 -0.93 -1.57 -2.88
C ALA A 373 -0.15 -2.32 -1.77
N PRO A 374 -0.76 -2.64 -0.59
CA PRO A 374 -0.04 -3.24 0.54
C PRO A 374 0.68 -4.55 0.18
N ALA A 375 0.05 -5.36 -0.67
CA ALA A 375 0.56 -6.66 -1.11
C ALA A 375 1.84 -6.56 -1.96
N VAL A 376 2.13 -5.39 -2.55
CA VAL A 376 3.32 -5.19 -3.39
C VAL A 376 4.56 -4.90 -2.55
N ILE A 377 4.39 -4.32 -1.35
CA ILE A 377 5.51 -3.89 -0.49
C ILE A 377 6.48 -5.04 -0.15
N PRO A 378 6.04 -6.25 0.26
CA PRO A 378 6.95 -7.36 0.52
C PRO A 378 7.85 -7.71 -0.68
N ALA A 379 7.27 -7.76 -1.89
CA ALA A 379 8.03 -8.10 -3.10
C ALA A 379 9.09 -7.04 -3.45
N LEU A 380 8.77 -5.76 -3.25
CA LEU A 380 9.72 -4.65 -3.43
C LEU A 380 10.84 -4.70 -2.40
N VAL A 381 10.51 -4.97 -1.13
CA VAL A 381 11.49 -5.12 -0.05
C VAL A 381 12.46 -6.27 -0.35
N THR A 382 11.94 -7.45 -0.73
CA THR A 382 12.78 -8.59 -1.12
C THR A 382 13.67 -8.27 -2.30
N SER A 383 13.16 -7.57 -3.31
CA SER A 383 13.93 -7.21 -4.52
C SER A 383 15.04 -6.20 -4.22
N LEU A 384 14.77 -5.20 -3.38
CA LEU A 384 15.79 -4.23 -2.95
C LEU A 384 16.89 -4.90 -2.13
N LEU A 385 16.52 -5.81 -1.23
CA LEU A 385 17.49 -6.56 -0.41
C LEU A 385 18.33 -7.53 -1.26
N SER A 386 17.74 -8.23 -2.24
CA SER A 386 18.49 -9.15 -3.10
C SER A 386 19.53 -8.44 -3.97
N GLU A 387 19.28 -7.19 -4.35
CA GLU A 387 20.19 -6.34 -5.13
C GLU A 387 21.18 -5.55 -4.23
N GLY A 388 21.20 -5.80 -2.92
CA GLY A 388 22.11 -5.13 -1.97
C GLY A 388 21.79 -3.65 -1.74
N ARG A 389 20.56 -3.21 -2.03
CA ARG A 389 20.08 -1.83 -1.88
C ARG A 389 19.44 -1.59 -0.52
N GLU A 390 20.15 -1.94 0.56
CA GLU A 390 19.65 -1.81 1.94
C GLU A 390 19.20 -0.38 2.27
N GLY A 391 19.95 0.64 1.81
CA GLY A 391 19.60 2.04 2.04
C GLY A 391 18.26 2.47 1.43
N ASP A 392 17.96 2.01 0.20
CA ASP A 392 16.68 2.31 -0.46
C ASP A 392 15.54 1.49 0.16
N CYS A 393 15.80 0.27 0.61
CA CYS A 393 14.86 -0.54 1.38
C CYS A 393 14.44 0.18 2.68
N MET A 394 15.39 0.70 3.44
CA MET A 394 15.10 1.44 4.67
C MET A 394 14.29 2.71 4.40
N ARG A 395 14.55 3.41 3.28
CA ARG A 395 13.75 4.58 2.87
C ARG A 395 12.32 4.19 2.50
N LEU A 396 12.13 3.05 1.84
CA LEU A 396 10.80 2.52 1.52
C LEU A 396 10.02 2.20 2.79
N LEU A 397 10.62 1.47 3.74
CA LEU A 397 9.99 1.11 5.01
C LEU A 397 9.69 2.35 5.87
N ALA A 398 10.58 3.34 5.86
CA ALA A 398 10.33 4.62 6.52
C ALA A 398 9.12 5.35 5.92
N ALA A 399 9.06 5.47 4.59
CA ALA A 399 7.93 6.10 3.91
C ALA A 399 6.58 5.39 4.20
N VAL A 400 6.60 4.06 4.27
CA VAL A 400 5.44 3.26 4.69
C VAL A 400 5.02 3.63 6.12
N GLY A 401 5.94 3.60 7.09
CA GLY A 401 5.61 3.86 8.49
C GLY A 401 5.14 5.29 8.77
N GLU A 402 5.72 6.27 8.09
CA GLU A 402 5.41 7.69 8.33
C GLU A 402 4.06 8.12 7.76
N GLN A 403 3.72 7.67 6.55
CA GLN A 403 2.73 8.35 5.72
C GLN A 403 1.56 7.46 5.28
N ARG A 404 1.65 6.14 5.45
CA ARG A 404 0.70 5.21 4.85
C ARG A 404 -0.48 4.86 5.75
N GLU A 405 -1.68 4.79 5.16
CA GLU A 405 -2.90 4.30 5.80
C GLU A 405 -3.71 3.44 4.81
N PRO A 406 -4.27 2.28 5.23
CA PRO A 406 -4.11 1.61 6.54
C PRO A 406 -2.76 0.89 6.65
N LEU A 407 -2.13 0.97 7.83
CA LEU A 407 -0.81 0.37 8.08
C LEU A 407 -0.89 -1.13 8.38
N ALA A 408 -1.96 -1.57 9.04
CA ALA A 408 -2.15 -2.97 9.46
C ALA A 408 -1.99 -3.97 8.31
N LEU A 409 -2.53 -3.65 7.13
CA LEU A 409 -2.45 -4.50 5.94
C LEU A 409 -1.00 -4.69 5.45
N VAL A 410 -0.14 -3.69 5.60
CA VAL A 410 1.27 -3.82 5.20
C VAL A 410 2.03 -4.66 6.20
N LEU A 411 1.80 -4.46 7.50
CA LEU A 411 2.43 -5.26 8.55
C LEU A 411 2.04 -6.72 8.42
N GLU A 412 0.76 -7.01 8.17
CA GLU A 412 0.29 -8.37 7.90
C GLU A 412 0.95 -8.96 6.66
N ALA A 413 1.02 -8.21 5.55
CA ALA A 413 1.68 -8.66 4.33
C ALA A 413 3.17 -8.97 4.55
N LEU A 414 3.90 -8.14 5.31
CA LEU A 414 5.31 -8.37 5.66
C LEU A 414 5.48 -9.62 6.53
N HIS A 415 4.65 -9.79 7.55
CA HIS A 415 4.68 -10.99 8.40
C HIS A 415 4.39 -12.27 7.60
N ARG A 416 3.43 -12.24 6.68
CA ARG A 416 3.09 -13.39 5.83
C ARG A 416 4.26 -13.85 4.96
N HIS A 417 5.14 -12.92 4.57
CA HIS A 417 6.34 -13.20 3.80
C HIS A 417 7.58 -13.47 4.67
N GLY A 418 7.42 -13.58 6.00
CA GLY A 418 8.52 -13.81 6.94
C GLY A 418 9.47 -12.62 7.11
N LEU A 419 9.05 -11.41 6.70
CA LEU A 419 9.84 -10.18 6.76
C LEU A 419 9.62 -9.43 8.09
N THR A 420 9.82 -10.13 9.21
CA THR A 420 9.56 -9.59 10.55
C THR A 420 10.43 -8.38 10.89
N ASP A 421 11.70 -8.38 10.48
CA ASP A 421 12.61 -7.25 10.73
C ASP A 421 12.14 -5.99 9.98
N ALA A 422 11.67 -6.13 8.74
CA ALA A 422 11.10 -5.02 7.99
C ALA A 422 9.80 -4.50 8.61
N ALA A 423 8.95 -5.38 9.16
CA ALA A 423 7.76 -4.96 9.90
C ALA A 423 8.12 -4.14 11.15
N PHE A 424 9.18 -4.53 11.86
CA PHE A 424 9.71 -3.75 12.99
C PHE A 424 10.28 -2.40 12.58
N GLU A 425 10.99 -2.31 11.46
CA GLU A 425 11.48 -1.02 10.95
C GLU A 425 10.33 -0.08 10.56
N VAL A 426 9.24 -0.61 10.00
CA VAL A 426 8.02 0.18 9.74
C VAL A 426 7.43 0.72 11.05
N LEU A 427 7.32 -0.11 12.09
CA LEU A 427 6.83 0.33 13.41
C LEU A 427 7.77 1.37 14.05
N ASP A 428 9.08 1.19 13.89
CA ASP A 428 10.06 2.15 14.39
C ASP A 428 9.96 3.49 13.62
N ALA A 429 9.65 3.45 12.32
CA ALA A 429 9.39 4.65 11.52
C ALA A 429 8.09 5.36 11.93
N VAL A 430 7.02 4.63 12.25
CA VAL A 430 5.80 5.21 12.85
C VAL A 430 6.15 5.98 14.12
N GLY A 431 6.91 5.34 15.01
CA GLY A 431 7.31 5.95 16.27
C GLY A 431 8.13 7.21 16.07
N ARG A 432 9.10 7.19 15.14
CA ARG A 432 10.07 8.28 14.94
C ARG A 432 9.57 9.44 14.09
N GLY A 433 8.87 9.17 12.98
CA GLY A 433 8.64 10.18 11.93
C GLY A 433 7.18 10.62 11.75
N ARG A 434 6.19 9.82 12.19
CA ARG A 434 4.76 10.18 11.99
C ARG A 434 4.38 11.40 12.84
N PRO A 435 3.47 12.31 12.42
CA PRO A 435 3.05 13.41 13.31
C PRO A 435 2.41 12.90 14.60
N PRO A 436 2.62 13.54 15.78
CA PRO A 436 2.08 13.05 17.06
C PRO A 436 0.59 12.74 17.06
N ALA A 437 -0.23 13.59 16.43
CA ALA A 437 -1.68 13.42 16.31
C ALA A 437 -2.09 12.16 15.51
N MET A 438 -1.21 11.65 14.65
CA MET A 438 -1.48 10.49 13.79
C MET A 438 -0.99 9.18 14.43
N VAL A 439 -0.25 9.21 15.54
CA VAL A 439 0.26 7.98 16.17
C VAL A 439 -0.87 7.24 16.91
N GLY A 440 -1.75 7.96 17.61
CA GLY A 440 -2.85 7.36 18.39
C GLY A 440 -3.75 6.42 17.57
N PRO A 441 -4.29 6.84 16.41
CA PRO A 441 -5.09 5.98 15.55
C PRO A 441 -4.37 4.68 15.14
N VAL A 442 -3.07 4.77 14.86
CA VAL A 442 -2.26 3.62 14.44
C VAL A 442 -2.11 2.62 15.58
N LEU A 443 -1.93 3.09 16.81
CA LEU A 443 -1.82 2.20 17.98
C LEU A 443 -3.09 1.38 18.21
N MET A 444 -4.26 1.86 17.77
CA MET A 444 -5.52 1.12 17.91
C MET A 444 -5.53 -0.17 17.10
N ASP A 445 -4.81 -0.19 15.97
CA ASP A 445 -4.73 -1.34 15.07
C ASP A 445 -3.58 -2.30 15.41
N LEU A 446 -2.75 -1.96 16.41
CA LEU A 446 -1.59 -2.74 16.81
C LEU A 446 -1.84 -3.56 18.07
N ASP A 447 -1.24 -4.74 18.09
CA ASP A 447 -1.15 -5.54 19.31
C ASP A 447 -0.24 -4.86 20.35
N ARG A 448 -0.24 -5.40 21.58
CA ARG A 448 0.54 -4.83 22.69
C ARG A 448 2.03 -4.74 22.39
N ALA A 449 2.59 -5.71 21.65
CA ALA A 449 4.01 -5.72 21.31
C ALA A 449 4.35 -4.62 20.28
N GLY A 450 3.52 -4.47 19.25
CA GLY A 450 3.63 -3.42 18.26
C GLY A 450 3.49 -2.03 18.88
N ARG A 451 2.49 -1.84 19.76
CA ARG A 451 2.33 -0.58 20.52
C ARG A 451 3.57 -0.24 21.33
N ALA A 452 4.06 -1.18 22.14
CA ALA A 452 5.24 -0.98 22.96
C ALA A 452 6.48 -0.59 22.13
N ARG A 453 6.61 -1.18 20.93
CA ARG A 453 7.71 -0.86 20.02
C ARG A 453 7.61 0.55 19.43
N VAL A 454 6.42 0.94 18.93
CA VAL A 454 6.19 2.31 18.43
C VAL A 454 6.51 3.35 19.51
N ILE A 455 6.09 3.10 20.75
CA ILE A 455 6.36 3.98 21.90
C ILE A 455 7.85 4.05 22.23
N ALA A 456 8.57 2.92 22.23
CA ALA A 456 10.01 2.91 22.44
C ALA A 456 10.77 3.65 21.32
N ALA A 457 10.35 3.48 20.07
CA ALA A 457 10.94 4.17 18.92
C ALA A 457 10.67 5.68 18.95
N ALA A 458 9.46 6.09 19.33
CA ALA A 458 9.14 7.50 19.56
C ALA A 458 10.01 8.10 20.67
N GLY A 459 10.08 7.41 21.81
CA GLY A 459 10.92 7.75 22.94
C GLY A 459 12.38 7.95 22.54
N THR A 460 12.91 7.11 21.62
CA THR A 460 14.32 7.18 21.20
C THR A 460 14.62 8.21 20.10
N GLY A 461 13.72 8.40 19.12
CA GLY A 461 14.01 9.21 17.94
C GLY A 461 13.42 10.61 17.93
N ARG A 462 12.40 10.91 18.74
CA ARG A 462 11.75 12.22 18.70
C ARG A 462 12.47 13.28 19.55
N PRO A 463 12.38 14.55 19.15
CA PRO A 463 12.81 15.66 19.99
C PRO A 463 11.86 15.82 21.20
N SER A 464 12.40 16.43 22.26
CA SER A 464 11.76 16.54 23.58
C SER A 464 10.41 17.28 23.57
N ASP A 465 10.25 18.26 22.68
CA ASP A 465 9.01 19.01 22.47
C ASP A 465 7.92 18.17 21.79
N GLU A 466 8.28 17.36 20.79
CA GLU A 466 7.35 16.42 20.16
C GLU A 466 6.92 15.29 21.10
N LEU A 467 7.82 14.78 21.95
CA LEU A 467 7.47 13.77 22.96
C LEU A 467 6.37 14.25 23.90
N ARG A 468 6.43 15.53 24.30
CA ARG A 468 5.38 16.15 25.12
C ARG A 468 4.05 16.20 24.38
N LEU A 469 4.05 16.62 23.11
CA LEU A 469 2.83 16.65 22.29
C LEU A 469 2.25 15.26 22.08
N LEU A 470 3.10 14.26 21.81
CA LEU A 470 2.68 12.87 21.65
C LEU A 470 2.04 12.33 22.94
N LYS A 471 2.63 12.60 24.11
CA LYS A 471 2.01 12.24 25.39
C LYS A 471 0.61 12.85 25.52
N GLU A 472 0.47 14.15 25.24
CA GLU A 472 -0.83 14.84 25.34
C GLU A 472 -1.88 14.22 24.41
N GLU A 473 -1.51 13.83 23.19
CA GLU A 473 -2.41 13.15 22.26
C GLU A 473 -2.77 11.73 22.71
N LEU A 474 -1.81 10.97 23.27
CA LEU A 474 -2.08 9.64 23.83
C LEU A 474 -3.01 9.71 25.05
N ASP A 475 -2.80 10.67 25.95
CA ASP A 475 -3.66 10.90 27.11
C ASP A 475 -5.10 11.24 26.67
N LYS A 476 -5.27 12.10 25.64
CA LYS A 476 -6.58 12.44 25.07
C LYS A 476 -7.29 11.24 24.46
N ALA A 477 -6.53 10.34 23.83
CA ALA A 477 -7.05 9.12 23.23
C ALA A 477 -7.24 7.97 24.24
N GLY A 478 -6.94 8.19 25.53
CA GLY A 478 -7.14 7.21 26.60
C GLY A 478 -5.97 6.25 26.83
N TRP A 479 -4.85 6.42 26.13
CA TRP A 479 -3.64 5.59 26.22
C TRP A 479 -2.67 6.09 27.31
N THR A 480 -3.18 6.23 28.54
CA THR A 480 -2.41 6.84 29.65
C THR A 480 -1.17 6.04 30.02
N SER A 481 -1.22 4.70 29.96
CA SER A 481 -0.05 3.85 30.25
C SER A 481 1.11 4.09 29.28
N GLU A 482 0.82 4.18 27.98
CA GLU A 482 1.80 4.46 26.94
C GLU A 482 2.32 5.90 27.05
N GLY A 483 1.45 6.85 27.39
CA GLY A 483 1.80 8.23 27.68
C GLY A 483 2.76 8.37 28.87
N ASP A 484 2.56 7.60 29.94
CA ASP A 484 3.44 7.58 31.11
C ASP A 484 4.83 7.02 30.78
N VAL A 485 4.90 5.96 29.96
CA VAL A 485 6.19 5.41 29.48
C VAL A 485 6.99 6.46 28.69
N LEU A 486 6.33 7.22 27.80
CA LEU A 486 7.00 8.31 27.09
C LEU A 486 7.43 9.45 28.01
N HIS A 487 6.65 9.73 29.05
CA HIS A 487 6.99 10.76 30.03
C HIS A 487 8.25 10.40 30.82
N ASP A 488 8.36 9.14 31.25
CA ASP A 488 9.53 8.65 31.96
C ASP A 488 10.80 8.75 31.09
N GLU A 489 10.70 8.39 29.81
CA GLU A 489 11.79 8.52 28.84
C GLU A 489 12.17 10.00 28.61
N TYR A 490 11.17 10.89 28.48
CA TYR A 490 11.40 12.33 28.39
C TYR A 490 12.13 12.88 29.63
N LEU A 491 11.71 12.50 30.84
CA LEU A 491 12.36 12.92 32.08
C LEU A 491 13.77 12.36 32.20
N TYR A 492 14.00 11.14 31.72
CA TYR A 492 15.33 10.54 31.66
C TYR A 492 16.27 11.35 30.74
N ARG A 493 15.83 11.66 29.52
CA ARG A 493 16.59 12.51 28.56
C ARG A 493 16.88 13.89 29.10
N ARG A 494 15.85 14.54 29.64
CA ARG A 494 15.99 15.87 30.23
C ARG A 494 17.01 15.88 31.36
N ARG A 495 17.02 14.86 32.22
CA ARG A 495 18.02 14.73 33.30
C ARG A 495 19.43 14.55 32.74
N ARG A 496 19.59 13.74 31.69
CA ARG A 496 20.87 13.53 30.98
C ARG A 496 21.40 14.81 30.34
N ASP A 497 20.53 15.61 29.72
CA ASP A 497 20.92 16.89 29.10
C ASP A 497 21.14 17.99 30.13
N SER A 498 20.46 17.92 31.28
CA SER A 498 20.57 18.89 32.38
C SER A 498 21.76 18.63 33.30
N THR A 499 22.41 17.45 33.23
CA THR A 499 23.66 17.23 33.96
C THR A 499 24.70 18.19 33.37
N PRO A 500 25.11 19.24 34.12
CA PRO A 500 26.10 20.17 33.61
C PRO A 500 27.34 19.34 33.31
N THR A 501 27.80 19.38 32.05
CA THR A 501 29.15 18.97 31.71
C THR A 501 30.07 19.75 32.63
N ALA A 502 30.50 19.09 33.71
CA ALA A 502 31.40 19.67 34.69
C ALA A 502 32.58 20.25 33.91
N ASP A 503 32.76 21.57 34.05
CA ASP A 503 33.79 22.34 33.37
C ASP A 503 35.11 21.56 33.33
N ALA A 504 35.42 20.99 32.16
CA ALA A 504 36.74 20.49 31.82
C ALA A 504 37.72 21.65 31.56
N SER A 505 37.51 22.78 32.24
CA SER A 505 38.27 24.02 32.11
C SER A 505 39.23 24.27 33.28
N VAL A 506 39.42 23.30 34.19
CA VAL A 506 40.40 23.43 35.29
C VAL A 506 41.25 22.18 35.41
N LEU A 507 42.24 22.03 34.51
CA LEU A 507 43.54 21.35 34.72
C LEU A 507 44.33 21.26 33.39
N ILE A 508 44.63 22.39 32.76
CA ILE A 508 45.81 22.48 31.89
C ILE A 508 46.78 23.45 32.54
N GLY A 509 47.53 22.88 33.49
CA GLY A 509 48.79 23.45 33.93
C GLY A 509 49.87 23.14 32.89
N ASN A 510 50.53 24.20 32.42
CA ASN A 510 51.76 24.24 31.65
C ASN A 510 52.63 22.97 31.65
N SER A 511 52.90 22.44 30.46
CA SER A 511 54.25 21.98 30.07
C SER A 511 54.35 21.93 28.55
N GLY A 512 55.22 22.77 28.00
CA GLY A 512 55.56 22.76 26.59
C GLY A 512 56.55 21.65 26.24
N ALA A 513 56.40 21.10 25.05
CA ALA A 513 57.50 20.78 24.12
C ALA A 513 56.88 20.24 22.83
N ALA A 514 57.33 20.78 21.70
CA ALA A 514 56.97 20.41 20.35
C ALA A 514 57.37 18.96 20.02
N VAL A 515 56.57 18.26 19.20
CA VAL A 515 57.00 17.52 17.99
C VAL A 515 55.76 17.32 17.10
N ALA A 516 55.91 17.68 15.83
CA ALA A 516 54.96 17.46 14.75
C ALA A 516 54.97 16.00 14.29
N SER A 517 53.79 15.40 14.05
CA SER A 517 53.61 14.35 13.05
C SER A 517 52.13 13.98 12.86
N SER A 518 51.77 13.90 11.57
CA SER A 518 50.60 13.34 10.91
C SER A 518 49.67 12.45 11.76
N ARG A 519 48.36 12.71 11.67
CA ARG A 519 47.34 11.80 12.23
C ARG A 519 46.18 11.64 11.26
N GLU A 520 46.05 10.42 10.74
CA GLU A 520 44.83 9.89 10.15
C GLU A 520 43.65 10.13 11.10
N GLN A 521 42.54 10.62 10.53
CA GLN A 521 41.28 10.82 11.25
C GLN A 521 40.75 9.45 11.71
N SER A 522 41.00 9.11 12.97
CA SER A 522 40.25 8.07 13.66
C SER A 522 38.79 8.51 13.85
N PRO A 523 37.83 7.57 13.80
CA PRO A 523 36.44 7.87 14.10
C PRO A 523 36.27 8.43 15.51
N PRO A 524 35.23 9.24 15.77
CA PRO A 524 34.99 9.81 17.09
C PRO A 524 34.88 8.68 18.14
N PRO A 525 35.45 8.86 19.34
CA PRO A 525 35.34 7.86 20.39
C PRO A 525 33.86 7.65 20.75
N PRO A 526 33.43 6.40 21.01
CA PRO A 526 32.05 6.13 21.42
C PRO A 526 31.74 6.83 22.75
N ALA A 527 30.49 7.28 22.91
CA ALA A 527 29.98 8.09 24.02
C ALA A 527 30.17 7.50 25.43
N TYR A 528 30.65 6.25 25.55
CA TYR A 528 30.84 5.52 26.80
C TYR A 528 32.31 5.16 27.11
N GLY A 529 33.28 5.70 26.35
CA GLY A 529 34.71 5.67 26.70
C GLY A 529 35.43 4.32 26.56
N LEU A 530 34.73 3.23 26.29
CA LEU A 530 35.34 1.92 26.03
C LEU A 530 35.43 1.64 24.51
N PRO A 531 36.62 1.28 23.98
CA PRO A 531 36.75 0.79 22.61
C PRO A 531 35.83 -0.40 22.31
N LEU A 532 35.36 -0.53 21.07
CA LEU A 532 34.57 -1.68 20.59
C LEU A 532 35.26 -3.04 20.80
N SER A 533 36.60 -3.01 20.82
CA SER A 533 37.47 -4.16 21.04
C SER A 533 37.67 -4.50 22.52
N THR A 534 37.07 -3.73 23.44
CA THR A 534 37.18 -3.96 24.88
C THR A 534 36.64 -5.34 25.21
N ARG A 535 37.48 -6.10 25.90
CA ARG A 535 37.20 -7.44 26.36
C ARG A 535 36.73 -7.38 27.81
N VAL A 536 35.59 -8.00 28.10
CA VAL A 536 34.99 -8.04 29.44
C VAL A 536 34.80 -9.49 29.89
N ARG A 537 34.92 -9.71 31.20
CA ARG A 537 34.72 -11.03 31.82
C ARG A 537 34.03 -10.89 33.17
N ALA A 538 33.15 -11.83 33.49
CA ALA A 538 32.46 -11.91 34.77
C ALA A 538 33.43 -12.16 35.94
N THR A 539 33.21 -11.45 37.05
CA THR A 539 34.02 -11.51 38.28
C THR A 539 33.48 -12.55 39.26
N GLY A 540 33.27 -13.80 38.80
CA GLY A 540 33.08 -14.96 39.69
C GLY A 540 31.96 -14.92 40.74
N GLY A 541 31.03 -13.97 40.68
CA GLY A 541 29.91 -13.83 41.63
C GLY A 541 28.66 -13.36 40.90
N ARG A 542 27.47 -13.79 41.37
CA ARG A 542 26.21 -13.28 40.80
C ARG A 542 26.13 -11.76 40.96
N PRO A 543 25.61 -11.03 39.96
CA PRO A 543 25.36 -9.59 40.08
C PRO A 543 24.56 -9.31 41.36
N ARG A 544 25.00 -8.33 42.15
CA ARG A 544 24.31 -7.95 43.39
C ARG A 544 23.07 -7.10 43.04
N GLY A 545 21.93 -7.39 43.67
CA GLY A 545 20.71 -6.58 43.59
C GLY A 545 19.64 -7.09 42.61
N ASN A 546 18.47 -6.42 42.61
CA ASN A 546 17.35 -6.69 41.70
C ASN A 546 17.66 -6.16 40.28
N ARG A 547 18.62 -6.78 39.60
CA ARG A 547 18.95 -6.47 38.21
C ARG A 547 17.94 -7.13 37.27
N SER A 548 17.66 -6.48 36.14
CA SER A 548 16.73 -7.02 35.14
C SER A 548 17.26 -8.32 34.53
N GLY A 549 16.38 -9.15 33.95
CA GLY A 549 16.78 -10.38 33.27
C GLY A 549 17.84 -10.17 32.18
N ASN A 550 17.86 -8.98 31.55
CA ASN A 550 18.85 -8.64 30.53
C ASN A 550 20.26 -8.46 31.10
N HIS A 551 20.41 -7.93 32.33
CA HIS A 551 21.71 -7.85 33.00
C HIS A 551 22.26 -9.24 33.31
N LEU A 552 21.40 -10.18 33.71
CA LEU A 552 21.80 -11.57 33.97
C LEU A 552 22.28 -12.24 32.68
N ARG A 553 21.57 -12.05 31.56
CA ARG A 553 21.97 -12.59 30.25
C ARG A 553 23.30 -12.02 29.76
N VAL A 554 23.55 -10.72 29.93
CA VAL A 554 24.85 -10.10 29.61
C VAL A 554 25.95 -10.66 30.50
N HIS A 555 25.69 -10.80 31.80
CA HIS A 555 26.65 -11.37 32.74
C HIS A 555 26.99 -12.84 32.41
N GLU A 556 25.99 -13.67 32.09
CA GLU A 556 26.17 -15.07 31.67
C GLU A 556 26.97 -15.16 30.36
N ALA A 557 26.70 -14.30 29.37
CA ALA A 557 27.48 -14.24 28.14
C ALA A 557 28.96 -13.87 28.38
N CYS A 558 29.25 -13.17 29.49
CA CYS A 558 30.60 -12.77 29.89
C CYS A 558 31.31 -13.77 30.81
N GLU A 559 30.79 -14.99 31.03
CA GLU A 559 31.53 -16.04 31.75
C GLU A 559 32.87 -16.37 31.07
N SER A 560 32.91 -16.23 29.75
CA SER A 560 34.11 -16.25 28.93
C SER A 560 34.60 -14.85 28.57
N ASN A 561 35.87 -14.70 28.23
CA ASN A 561 36.44 -13.42 27.80
C ASN A 561 35.88 -13.05 26.42
N ILE A 562 34.99 -12.06 26.36
CA ILE A 562 34.26 -11.69 25.15
C ILE A 562 34.32 -10.18 24.89
N GLN A 563 34.29 -9.80 23.61
CA GLN A 563 34.24 -8.40 23.19
C GLN A 563 32.81 -7.87 23.23
N ILE A 564 32.63 -6.61 23.62
CA ILE A 564 31.30 -6.00 23.82
C ILE A 564 30.40 -6.12 22.57
N HIS A 565 30.96 -5.90 21.37
CA HIS A 565 30.18 -6.01 20.13
C HIS A 565 29.71 -7.44 19.83
N LEU A 566 30.43 -8.48 20.29
CA LEU A 566 30.01 -9.87 20.16
C LEU A 566 28.88 -10.20 21.13
N ILE A 567 28.86 -9.60 22.32
CA ILE A 567 27.75 -9.75 23.28
C ILE A 567 26.45 -9.24 22.65
N ALA A 568 26.49 -8.05 22.05
CA ALA A 568 25.33 -7.45 21.39
C ALA A 568 24.77 -8.37 20.31
N ARG A 569 25.67 -8.94 19.49
CA ARG A 569 25.32 -9.89 18.44
C ARG A 569 24.74 -11.21 18.98
N ILE A 570 25.34 -11.80 20.02
CA ILE A 570 24.90 -13.08 20.60
C ILE A 570 23.52 -12.95 21.26
N LEU A 571 23.29 -11.85 21.96
CA LEU A 571 22.05 -11.62 22.69
C LEU A 571 20.96 -10.96 21.83
N ASN A 572 21.29 -10.62 20.59
CA ASN A 572 20.45 -9.85 19.68
C ASN A 572 19.94 -8.54 20.31
N PHE A 573 20.85 -7.83 20.98
CA PHE A 573 20.57 -6.54 21.61
C PHE A 573 21.18 -5.41 20.79
N PRO A 574 20.53 -4.22 20.74
CA PRO A 574 21.17 -3.02 20.22
C PRO A 574 22.51 -2.77 20.90
N PHE A 575 23.50 -2.31 20.13
CA PHE A 575 24.86 -2.12 20.64
C PHE A 575 24.92 -1.12 21.81
N ASP A 576 24.20 -0.01 21.70
CA ASP A 576 24.15 1.02 22.74
C ASP A 576 23.52 0.49 24.03
N TYR A 577 22.45 -0.30 23.90
CA TYR A 577 21.79 -0.95 25.02
C TYR A 577 22.73 -1.96 25.71
N THR A 578 23.42 -2.79 24.92
CA THR A 578 24.42 -3.74 25.45
C THR A 578 25.54 -3.02 26.17
N THR A 579 26.05 -1.93 25.61
CA THR A 579 27.12 -1.12 26.22
C THR A 579 26.67 -0.52 27.55
N SER A 580 25.43 -0.01 27.63
CA SER A 580 24.86 0.48 28.89
C SER A 580 24.79 -0.61 29.95
N LEU A 581 24.30 -1.81 29.59
CA LEU A 581 24.23 -2.96 30.52
C LEU A 581 25.62 -3.41 30.99
N VAL A 582 26.61 -3.43 30.08
CA VAL A 582 28.00 -3.77 30.41
C VAL A 582 28.60 -2.73 31.37
N MET A 583 28.34 -1.44 31.15
CA MET A 583 28.82 -0.38 32.04
C MET A 583 28.20 -0.46 33.44
N ASP A 584 26.91 -0.73 33.54
CA ASP A 584 26.23 -0.94 34.82
C ASP A 584 26.84 -2.13 35.59
N LEU A 585 27.12 -3.23 34.89
CA LEU A 585 27.74 -4.41 35.49
C LEU A 585 29.23 -4.20 35.84
N LEU A 586 29.96 -3.38 35.08
CA LEU A 586 31.32 -2.96 35.43
C LEU A 586 31.33 -2.09 36.69
N HIS A 587 30.36 -1.17 36.81
CA HIS A 587 30.22 -0.30 37.99
C HIS A 587 29.92 -1.09 39.26
N ASP A 588 29.12 -2.15 39.13
CA ASP A 588 28.80 -3.08 40.23
C ASP A 588 29.94 -4.05 40.58
N ASN A 589 31.06 -3.99 39.87
CA ASN A 589 32.15 -4.99 39.93
C ASN A 589 31.67 -6.42 39.62
N ALA A 590 30.59 -6.59 38.86
CA ALA A 590 30.09 -7.89 38.37
C ALA A 590 30.78 -8.32 37.06
N LEU A 591 31.29 -7.35 36.30
CA LEU A 591 32.23 -7.56 35.20
C LEU A 591 33.56 -6.88 35.53
N ARG A 592 34.63 -7.33 34.89
CA ARG A 592 35.92 -6.62 34.82
C ARG A 592 36.39 -6.53 33.38
N VAL A 593 37.09 -5.44 33.05
CA VAL A 593 37.80 -5.31 31.77
C VAL A 593 39.04 -6.21 31.82
N VAL A 594 39.24 -7.01 30.77
CA VAL A 594 40.39 -7.89 30.61
C VAL A 594 41.39 -7.19 29.70
N THR A 595 42.58 -6.93 30.23
CA THR A 595 43.67 -6.37 29.41
C THR A 595 44.36 -7.49 28.63
N VAL A 596 45.08 -7.16 27.55
CA VAL A 596 45.76 -8.17 26.69
C VAL A 596 46.80 -9.01 27.47
N SER A 597 47.15 -8.58 28.68
CA SER A 597 48.12 -9.24 29.56
C SER A 597 47.52 -10.24 30.56
N ASP A 598 46.19 -10.37 30.62
CA ASP A 598 45.43 -11.28 31.50
C ASP A 598 44.86 -12.49 30.73
#